data_AF-A0A352AE40-F1
#
_entry.id   AF-A0A352AE40-F1
#
_cell.length_a   1.000
_cell.length_b   1.000
_cell.length_c   1.000
_cell.angle_alpha   90.00
_cell.angle_beta   90.00
_cell.angle_gamma   90.00
#
_symmetry.space_group_name_H-M   'P 1'
#
loop_
_entity.id
_entity.type
_entity.pdbx_description
1 polymer ?
#
loop_
_entity_poly.entity_id
_entity_poly.type
_entity_poly.pdbx_seq_one_letter_code
_entity_poly.pdbx_strand_id
1 'polypeptide(L)'
;MVIIDDIISTIVGLQVSDLKSQLERHEAVTKLLQQFNLDPDRPPADFRGVYHYALVEYGIGKPKPILELFQQNRIQEAFRYAFENNNPAIAIAQGEDFINEYDLGEAIRELSIEPKREFAAFVAVFIEIAKHTRTPVEVRRDYKLENLQKRVADLQERLDRLSTLEGIHTEIARIAAQNELALPAAEPSTQQKCQAFGLAQQMRGWFETLNYRFEKYEVWDENYFEWIIDIPARRGYDRILVRGLEKEVQISDVAALRQSVNEQRTDEGWLVSARQINRSALYAVERQENCNLFCYTFDALVDEVADFSRYFGWLEAQVKLWGIDQRYRPLAFIKEEFDAVTQQGSASSRYDERDGSIDGYIDSWLDNPTKEHLSVLGNVGAGKTWFTFHYAWITLQRYRQAKKRGIERPRLPLVIPLQDYAKAGSVESLLSEFFFRKHEIFLPGYSAFEQLNQMGKLLLIFDGLEEMAAQAEPQQRMQNFWELAKVVIPKAKVILTCRTEYFPQMRAERALWNDQWQVSTRNLTAEAPQFEVLQLETLNPNEQNSDVPLKLEIGDRA
;
A
#
# COMPACT_ATOMS: atom_id res chain seq x y z
N MET A 1 -19.58 21.74 -36.84
CA MET A 1 -20.11 21.23 -35.55
C MET A 1 -20.95 20.00 -35.89
N VAL A 2 -20.48 18.78 -35.58
CA VAL A 2 -21.11 17.53 -36.06
C VAL A 2 -22.44 17.29 -35.34
N ILE A 3 -23.57 17.32 -36.06
CA ILE A 3 -24.90 17.12 -35.48
C ILE A 3 -25.20 15.61 -35.51
N ILE A 4 -25.71 15.07 -34.39
CA ILE A 4 -26.01 13.62 -34.26
C ILE A 4 -26.97 13.12 -35.36
N ASP A 5 -27.84 14.01 -35.85
CA ASP A 5 -28.78 13.79 -36.95
C ASP A 5 -28.08 13.48 -38.28
N ASP A 6 -26.93 14.12 -38.54
CA ASP A 6 -26.13 13.89 -39.75
C ASP A 6 -25.45 12.51 -39.70
N ILE A 7 -25.04 12.08 -38.49
CA ILE A 7 -24.46 10.74 -38.27
C ILE A 7 -25.54 9.67 -38.47
N ILE A 8 -26.71 9.82 -37.84
CA ILE A 8 -27.80 8.84 -37.95
C ILE A 8 -28.31 8.75 -39.39
N SER A 9 -28.50 9.87 -40.09
CA SER A 9 -28.97 9.86 -41.49
C SER A 9 -27.96 9.20 -42.44
N THR A 10 -26.66 9.38 -42.20
CA THR A 10 -25.59 8.72 -42.98
C THR A 10 -25.52 7.22 -42.69
N ILE A 11 -25.67 6.81 -41.42
CA ILE A 11 -25.73 5.39 -41.02
C ILE A 11 -26.96 4.69 -41.61
N VAL A 12 -28.12 5.35 -41.62
CA VAL A 12 -29.37 4.79 -42.18
C VAL A 12 -29.32 4.73 -43.71
N GLY A 13 -28.58 5.63 -44.36
CA GLY A 13 -28.35 5.63 -45.81
C GLY A 13 -27.45 4.49 -46.31
N LEU A 14 -26.70 3.83 -45.43
CA LEU A 14 -25.90 2.64 -45.73
C LEU A 14 -26.82 1.41 -45.75
N GLN A 15 -27.12 0.90 -46.94
CA GLN A 15 -27.99 -0.27 -47.09
C GLN A 15 -27.32 -1.52 -46.52
N VAL A 16 -27.98 -2.15 -45.53
CA VAL A 16 -27.51 -3.32 -44.76
C VAL A 16 -27.25 -4.57 -45.63
N SER A 17 -27.68 -4.57 -46.90
CA SER A 17 -27.49 -5.71 -47.82
C SER A 17 -26.05 -5.94 -48.30
N ASP A 18 -25.15 -4.96 -48.13
CA ASP A 18 -23.81 -4.99 -48.75
C ASP A 18 -22.64 -5.31 -47.80
N LEU A 19 -22.89 -5.54 -46.50
CA LEU A 19 -21.83 -5.81 -45.51
C LEU A 19 -22.00 -7.21 -44.91
N LYS A 20 -21.39 -8.23 -45.53
CA LYS A 20 -21.49 -9.63 -45.06
C LYS A 20 -20.27 -10.09 -44.26
N SER A 21 -19.15 -9.37 -44.30
CA SER A 21 -17.92 -9.71 -43.58
C SER A 21 -17.54 -8.67 -42.51
N GLN A 22 -16.86 -9.11 -41.44
CA GLN A 22 -16.34 -8.22 -40.39
C GLN A 22 -15.35 -7.17 -40.94
N LEU A 23 -14.64 -7.51 -42.01
CA LEU A 23 -13.70 -6.62 -42.71
C LEU A 23 -14.42 -5.46 -43.41
N GLU A 24 -15.52 -5.75 -44.11
CA GLU A 24 -16.35 -4.72 -44.74
C GLU A 24 -17.00 -3.79 -43.70
N ARG A 25 -17.41 -4.35 -42.55
CA ARG A 25 -17.93 -3.55 -41.42
C ARG A 25 -16.86 -2.62 -40.87
N HIS A 26 -15.64 -3.11 -40.64
CA HIS A 26 -14.54 -2.30 -40.14
C HIS A 26 -14.17 -1.18 -41.12
N GLU A 27 -14.12 -1.48 -42.43
CA GLU A 27 -13.85 -0.47 -43.47
C GLU A 27 -14.95 0.62 -43.53
N ALA A 28 -16.22 0.24 -43.32
CA ALA A 28 -17.33 1.18 -43.25
C ALA A 28 -17.26 2.08 -42.00
N VAL A 29 -16.89 1.52 -40.84
CA VAL A 29 -16.63 2.28 -39.60
C VAL A 29 -15.52 3.31 -39.84
N THR A 30 -14.38 2.88 -40.37
CA THR A 30 -13.22 3.75 -40.61
C THR A 30 -13.56 4.91 -41.54
N LYS A 31 -14.31 4.65 -42.63
CA LYS A 31 -14.75 5.70 -43.58
C LYS A 31 -15.71 6.70 -42.93
N LEU A 32 -16.66 6.23 -42.13
CA LEU A 32 -17.60 7.10 -41.42
C LEU A 32 -16.89 7.97 -40.38
N LEU A 33 -15.99 7.39 -39.59
CA LEU A 33 -15.22 8.14 -38.60
C LEU A 33 -14.38 9.25 -39.27
N GLN A 34 -13.69 8.93 -40.37
CA GLN A 34 -12.94 9.91 -41.15
C GLN A 34 -13.83 11.03 -41.73
N GLN A 35 -15.03 10.69 -42.21
CA GLN A 35 -15.99 11.65 -42.76
C GLN A 35 -16.47 12.68 -41.72
N PHE A 36 -16.57 12.28 -40.45
CA PHE A 36 -16.98 13.15 -39.35
C PHE A 36 -15.79 13.79 -38.60
N ASN A 37 -14.57 13.72 -39.15
CA ASN A 37 -13.32 14.20 -38.54
C ASN A 37 -13.00 13.52 -37.19
N LEU A 38 -13.36 12.25 -37.03
CA LEU A 38 -12.98 11.41 -35.90
C LEU A 38 -11.83 10.49 -36.33
N ASP A 39 -10.77 10.39 -35.52
CA ASP A 39 -9.61 9.54 -35.80
C ASP A 39 -9.97 8.06 -35.52
N PRO A 40 -9.92 7.17 -36.53
CA PRO A 40 -10.29 5.76 -36.38
C PRO A 40 -9.41 4.94 -35.42
N ASP A 41 -8.20 5.41 -35.14
CA ASP A 41 -7.26 4.72 -34.25
C ASP A 41 -7.21 5.38 -32.86
N ARG A 42 -7.79 6.57 -32.70
CA ARG A 42 -7.76 7.37 -31.47
C ARG A 42 -9.08 8.11 -31.22
N PRO A 43 -10.01 7.51 -30.47
CA PRO A 43 -11.28 8.16 -30.19
C PRO A 43 -11.05 9.44 -29.34
N PRO A 44 -11.88 10.50 -29.49
CA PRO A 44 -11.67 11.76 -28.77
C PRO A 44 -11.92 11.67 -27.26
N ALA A 45 -11.31 12.55 -26.47
CA ALA A 45 -11.44 12.56 -25.00
C ALA A 45 -12.73 13.23 -24.48
N ASP A 46 -13.43 14.01 -25.31
CA ASP A 46 -14.66 14.70 -24.92
C ASP A 46 -15.90 13.79 -25.04
N PHE A 47 -16.89 13.99 -24.15
CA PHE A 47 -18.13 13.20 -24.14
C PHE A 47 -18.79 13.08 -25.52
N ARG A 48 -18.89 14.20 -26.24
CA ARG A 48 -19.55 14.25 -27.55
C ARG A 48 -18.79 13.42 -28.58
N GLY A 49 -17.46 13.50 -28.59
CA GLY A 49 -16.60 12.66 -29.40
C GLY A 49 -16.76 11.17 -29.07
N VAL A 50 -16.68 10.78 -27.79
CA VAL A 50 -16.86 9.39 -27.33
C VAL A 50 -18.24 8.84 -27.70
N TYR A 51 -19.29 9.63 -27.48
CA TYR A 51 -20.68 9.23 -27.74
C TYR A 51 -20.94 9.05 -29.24
N HIS A 52 -20.46 9.98 -30.08
CA HIS A 52 -20.57 9.86 -31.53
C HIS A 52 -19.74 8.70 -32.08
N TYR A 53 -18.55 8.47 -31.54
CA TYR A 53 -17.71 7.32 -31.91
C TYR A 53 -18.42 6.00 -31.59
N ALA A 54 -18.99 5.88 -30.38
CA ALA A 54 -19.79 4.73 -29.98
C ALA A 54 -21.02 4.53 -30.87
N LEU A 55 -21.68 5.60 -31.29
CA LEU A 55 -22.84 5.56 -32.18
C LEU A 55 -22.48 5.08 -33.58
N VAL A 56 -21.30 5.42 -34.10
CA VAL A 56 -20.81 4.92 -35.40
C VAL A 56 -20.44 3.44 -35.31
N GLU A 57 -19.69 3.03 -34.28
CA GLU A 57 -19.27 1.64 -34.06
C GLU A 57 -20.47 0.70 -33.86
N TYR A 58 -21.44 1.13 -33.05
CA TYR A 58 -22.63 0.38 -32.75
C TYR A 58 -23.66 0.41 -33.89
N GLY A 59 -23.89 1.60 -34.46
CA GLY A 59 -25.06 1.89 -35.29
C GLY A 59 -25.04 1.27 -36.69
N ILE A 60 -23.89 0.83 -37.19
CA ILE A 60 -23.81 0.16 -38.50
C ILE A 60 -24.59 -1.15 -38.48
N GLY A 61 -25.57 -1.25 -39.38
CA GLY A 61 -26.47 -2.40 -39.50
C GLY A 61 -27.63 -2.40 -38.51
N LYS A 62 -27.84 -1.32 -37.74
CA LYS A 62 -28.95 -1.19 -36.81
C LYS A 62 -30.14 -0.46 -37.44
N PRO A 63 -31.38 -0.83 -37.08
CA PRO A 63 -32.57 -0.23 -37.66
C PRO A 63 -32.78 1.20 -37.16
N LYS A 64 -33.32 2.06 -38.02
CA LYS A 64 -33.54 3.49 -37.76
C LYS A 64 -34.23 3.79 -36.41
N PRO A 65 -35.29 3.07 -35.99
CA PRO A 65 -35.95 3.33 -34.71
C PRO A 65 -35.05 3.16 -33.48
N ILE A 66 -34.02 2.31 -33.56
CA ILE A 66 -33.05 2.10 -32.47
C ILE A 66 -32.02 3.24 -32.43
N LEU A 67 -31.63 3.78 -33.57
CA LEU A 67 -30.74 4.94 -33.62
C LEU A 67 -31.44 6.21 -33.12
N GLU A 68 -32.73 6.37 -33.41
CA GLU A 68 -33.58 7.46 -32.91
C GLU A 68 -33.78 7.41 -31.38
N LEU A 69 -33.65 6.22 -30.75
CA LEU A 69 -33.66 6.09 -29.28
C LEU A 69 -32.41 6.74 -28.67
N PHE A 70 -31.22 6.50 -29.23
CA PHE A 70 -29.97 7.10 -28.75
C PHE A 70 -29.82 8.59 -29.12
N GLN A 71 -30.72 9.10 -29.94
CA GLN A 71 -30.85 10.53 -30.23
C GLN A 71 -31.61 11.28 -29.12
N GLN A 72 -32.40 10.61 -28.29
CA GLN A 72 -33.20 11.27 -27.27
C GLN A 72 -32.33 12.03 -26.26
N ASN A 73 -32.68 13.30 -26.01
CA ASN A 73 -31.91 14.16 -25.09
C ASN A 73 -31.76 13.53 -23.71
N ARG A 74 -32.82 12.91 -23.16
CA ARG A 74 -32.74 12.22 -21.86
C ARG A 74 -31.73 11.08 -21.83
N ILE A 75 -31.61 10.31 -22.92
CA ILE A 75 -30.61 9.24 -23.05
C ILE A 75 -29.21 9.86 -23.13
N GLN A 76 -29.00 10.87 -23.98
CA GLN A 76 -27.71 11.56 -24.08
C GLN A 76 -27.28 12.17 -22.75
N GLU A 77 -28.21 12.72 -21.97
CA GLU A 77 -27.95 13.28 -20.64
C GLU A 77 -27.57 12.21 -19.62
N ALA A 78 -28.22 11.05 -19.64
CA ALA A 78 -27.86 9.92 -18.78
C ALA A 78 -26.42 9.43 -19.08
N PHE A 79 -26.05 9.32 -20.36
CA PHE A 79 -24.69 8.96 -20.77
C PHE A 79 -23.67 10.05 -20.46
N ARG A 80 -24.03 11.33 -20.63
CA ARG A 80 -23.18 12.46 -20.25
C ARG A 80 -22.89 12.44 -18.75
N TYR A 81 -23.93 12.27 -17.95
CA TYR A 81 -23.82 12.22 -16.50
C TYR A 81 -23.02 11.00 -16.04
N ALA A 82 -23.21 9.83 -16.65
CA ALA A 82 -22.41 8.64 -16.36
C ALA A 82 -20.94 8.81 -16.77
N PHE A 83 -20.67 9.50 -17.88
CA PHE A 83 -19.32 9.79 -18.36
C PHE A 83 -18.58 10.79 -17.46
N GLU A 84 -19.25 11.87 -17.07
CA GLU A 84 -18.72 12.92 -16.18
C GLU A 84 -18.51 12.43 -14.74
N ASN A 85 -19.33 11.49 -14.25
CA ASN A 85 -19.24 10.96 -12.88
C ASN A 85 -18.55 9.58 -12.80
N ASN A 86 -17.89 9.13 -13.88
CA ASN A 86 -17.16 7.86 -13.93
C ASN A 86 -17.93 6.62 -13.43
N ASN A 87 -19.26 6.62 -13.55
CA ASN A 87 -20.09 5.55 -13.04
C ASN A 87 -21.06 5.07 -14.13
N PRO A 88 -20.68 4.03 -14.88
CA PRO A 88 -21.52 3.47 -15.94
C PRO A 88 -22.85 2.88 -15.44
N ALA A 89 -22.95 2.54 -14.15
CA ALA A 89 -24.20 2.04 -13.58
C ALA A 89 -25.30 3.10 -13.61
N ILE A 90 -24.93 4.40 -13.65
CA ILE A 90 -25.91 5.49 -13.74
C ILE A 90 -26.58 5.54 -15.12
N ALA A 91 -25.81 5.32 -16.21
CA ALA A 91 -26.38 5.23 -17.55
C ALA A 91 -27.30 4.02 -17.69
N ILE A 92 -26.96 2.89 -17.05
CA ILE A 92 -27.79 1.69 -17.03
C ILE A 92 -29.09 1.96 -16.29
N ALA A 93 -29.04 2.47 -15.05
CA ALA A 93 -30.23 2.73 -14.24
C ALA A 93 -31.17 3.77 -14.88
N GLN A 94 -30.64 4.95 -15.23
CA GLN A 94 -31.45 6.04 -15.80
C GLN A 94 -31.94 5.72 -17.21
N GLY A 95 -31.15 4.97 -17.99
CA GLY A 95 -31.51 4.55 -19.33
C GLY A 95 -32.58 3.44 -19.33
N GLU A 96 -32.50 2.48 -18.41
CA GLU A 96 -33.53 1.46 -18.24
C GLU A 96 -34.84 2.05 -17.73
N ASP A 97 -34.80 3.00 -16.79
CA ASP A 97 -35.97 3.75 -16.33
C ASP A 97 -36.62 4.53 -17.47
N PHE A 98 -35.83 5.22 -18.30
CA PHE A 98 -36.35 5.89 -19.49
C PHE A 98 -36.94 4.92 -20.50
N ILE A 99 -36.33 3.77 -20.76
CA ILE A 99 -36.86 2.75 -21.68
C ILE A 99 -38.17 2.15 -21.16
N ASN A 100 -38.35 2.08 -19.84
CA ASN A 100 -39.60 1.62 -19.21
C ASN A 100 -40.70 2.70 -19.26
N GLU A 101 -40.35 3.99 -19.18
CA GLU A 101 -41.29 5.13 -19.26
C GLU A 101 -41.63 5.55 -20.69
N TYR A 102 -40.69 5.37 -21.62
CA TYR A 102 -40.82 5.75 -23.02
C TYR A 102 -41.62 4.68 -23.74
N ASP A 103 -42.93 4.91 -23.88
CA ASP A 103 -43.86 4.05 -24.61
C ASP A 103 -43.32 3.82 -26.04
N LEU A 104 -42.60 2.71 -26.21
CA LEU A 104 -41.95 2.30 -27.44
C LEU A 104 -42.95 2.36 -28.59
N GLY A 105 -42.74 3.33 -29.49
CA GLY A 105 -43.60 3.55 -30.65
C GLY A 105 -43.84 2.27 -31.45
N GLU A 106 -45.01 2.17 -32.07
CA GLU A 106 -45.51 0.97 -32.78
C GLU A 106 -44.45 0.30 -33.70
N ALA A 107 -43.54 1.08 -34.28
CA ALA A 107 -42.45 0.62 -35.16
C ALA A 107 -41.44 -0.35 -34.53
N ILE A 108 -41.17 -0.29 -33.22
CA ILE A 108 -40.23 -1.21 -32.55
C ILE A 108 -40.90 -2.56 -32.21
N ARG A 109 -42.21 -2.53 -31.94
CA ARG A 109 -43.03 -3.73 -31.68
C ARG A 109 -43.23 -4.56 -32.95
N GLU A 110 -43.41 -3.92 -34.11
CA GLU A 110 -43.51 -4.60 -35.41
C GLU A 110 -42.22 -5.33 -35.83
N LEU A 111 -41.05 -4.88 -35.36
CA LEU A 111 -39.75 -5.44 -35.71
C LEU A 111 -39.24 -6.53 -34.74
N SER A 112 -40.00 -6.88 -33.69
CA SER A 112 -39.60 -7.86 -32.66
C SER A 112 -38.23 -7.59 -32.02
N ILE A 113 -37.86 -6.33 -31.84
CA ILE A 113 -36.57 -5.93 -31.26
C ILE A 113 -36.72 -5.74 -29.75
N GLU A 114 -35.79 -6.28 -28.96
CA GLU A 114 -35.72 -6.06 -27.51
C GLU A 114 -34.91 -4.78 -27.18
N PRO A 115 -35.55 -3.67 -26.77
CA PRO A 115 -34.87 -2.39 -26.62
C PRO A 115 -33.85 -2.38 -25.48
N LYS A 116 -34.13 -3.13 -24.40
CA LYS A 116 -33.21 -3.31 -23.27
C LYS A 116 -31.90 -3.99 -23.69
N ARG A 117 -31.99 -4.98 -24.57
CA ARG A 117 -30.82 -5.71 -25.09
C ARG A 117 -29.96 -4.81 -25.97
N GLU A 118 -30.59 -4.05 -26.85
CA GLU A 118 -29.91 -3.09 -27.73
C GLU A 118 -29.28 -1.95 -26.92
N PHE A 119 -29.98 -1.46 -25.90
CA PHE A 119 -29.45 -0.47 -24.96
C PHE A 119 -28.21 -0.98 -24.22
N ALA A 120 -28.27 -2.18 -23.64
CA ALA A 120 -27.13 -2.79 -22.95
C ALA A 120 -25.93 -3.00 -23.89
N ALA A 121 -26.17 -3.39 -25.14
CA ALA A 121 -25.13 -3.54 -26.14
C ALA A 121 -24.45 -2.20 -26.49
N PHE A 122 -25.22 -1.13 -26.61
CA PHE A 122 -24.68 0.22 -26.81
C PHE A 122 -23.89 0.72 -25.59
N VAL A 123 -24.40 0.50 -24.37
CA VAL A 123 -23.68 0.82 -23.12
C VAL A 123 -22.32 0.14 -23.07
N ALA A 124 -22.24 -1.14 -23.45
CA ALA A 124 -20.97 -1.87 -23.46
C ALA A 124 -19.94 -1.26 -24.43
N VAL A 125 -20.37 -0.92 -25.66
CA VAL A 125 -19.52 -0.26 -26.67
C VAL A 125 -19.07 1.12 -26.19
N PHE A 126 -19.97 1.90 -25.60
CA PHE A 126 -19.65 3.21 -25.03
C PHE A 126 -18.63 3.14 -23.89
N ILE A 127 -18.80 2.20 -22.95
CA ILE A 127 -17.86 1.99 -21.83
C ILE A 127 -16.48 1.62 -22.35
N GLU A 128 -16.40 0.74 -23.35
CA GLU A 128 -15.14 0.30 -23.92
C GLU A 128 -14.39 1.47 -24.56
N ILE A 129 -15.07 2.26 -25.39
CA ILE A 129 -14.48 3.44 -26.02
C ILE A 129 -14.08 4.47 -24.95
N ALA A 130 -14.94 4.74 -23.98
CA ALA A 130 -14.65 5.67 -22.89
C ALA A 130 -13.44 5.26 -22.04
N LYS A 131 -13.13 3.97 -21.91
CA LYS A 131 -11.92 3.48 -21.23
C LYS A 131 -10.65 3.71 -22.05
N HIS A 132 -10.73 3.57 -23.37
CA HIS A 132 -9.59 3.72 -24.28
C HIS A 132 -9.28 5.17 -24.67
N THR A 133 -10.22 6.10 -24.50
CA THR A 133 -10.03 7.54 -24.80
C THR A 133 -9.45 8.36 -23.65
N ARG A 134 -9.53 7.86 -22.42
CA ARG A 134 -9.14 8.64 -21.25
C ARG A 134 -7.63 8.70 -21.13
N THR A 135 -7.10 9.92 -21.15
CA THR A 135 -5.69 10.11 -20.86
C THR A 135 -5.43 9.86 -19.36
N PRO A 136 -4.24 9.37 -18.97
CA PRO A 136 -3.89 9.13 -17.56
C PRO A 136 -4.06 10.35 -16.64
N VAL A 137 -4.12 11.56 -17.21
CA VAL A 137 -4.30 12.84 -16.50
C VAL A 137 -5.77 13.08 -16.12
N GLU A 138 -6.72 12.60 -16.92
CA GLU A 138 -8.16 12.77 -16.68
C GLU A 138 -8.67 11.73 -15.67
N VAL A 139 -8.24 10.47 -15.78
CA VAL A 139 -8.46 9.43 -14.75
C VAL A 139 -7.94 9.88 -13.38
N ARG A 140 -6.85 10.67 -13.37
CA ARG A 140 -6.23 11.23 -12.15
C ARG A 140 -6.99 12.43 -11.58
N ARG A 141 -7.73 13.19 -12.39
CA ARG A 141 -8.61 14.27 -11.90
C ARG A 141 -9.92 13.71 -11.35
N ASP A 142 -10.47 12.69 -12.00
CA ASP A 142 -11.73 12.07 -11.60
C ASP A 142 -11.56 11.22 -10.34
N TYR A 143 -10.45 10.48 -10.22
CA TYR A 143 -10.08 9.80 -8.98
C TYR A 143 -9.88 10.80 -7.83
N LYS A 144 -9.31 11.98 -8.10
CA LYS A 144 -9.20 13.04 -7.08
C LYS A 144 -10.55 13.60 -6.67
N LEU A 145 -11.49 13.76 -7.60
CA LEU A 145 -12.84 14.28 -7.36
C LEU A 145 -13.71 13.30 -6.57
N GLU A 146 -13.70 12.01 -6.93
CA GLU A 146 -14.38 10.96 -6.16
C GLU A 146 -13.78 10.81 -4.75
N ASN A 147 -12.46 10.87 -4.63
CA ASN A 147 -11.79 10.77 -3.35
C ASN A 147 -12.00 12.05 -2.50
N LEU A 148 -12.13 13.22 -3.13
CA LEU A 148 -12.57 14.46 -2.47
C LEU A 148 -14.02 14.37 -1.99
N GLN A 149 -14.95 13.88 -2.82
CA GLN A 149 -16.35 13.71 -2.44
C GLN A 149 -16.51 12.72 -1.28
N LYS A 150 -15.79 11.58 -1.31
CA LYS A 150 -15.74 10.64 -0.19
C LYS A 150 -15.18 11.29 1.08
N ARG A 151 -14.08 12.04 0.98
CA ARG A 151 -13.50 12.77 2.12
C ARG A 151 -14.46 13.83 2.68
N VAL A 152 -15.20 14.54 1.83
CA VAL A 152 -16.18 15.53 2.27
C VAL A 152 -17.36 14.86 2.99
N ALA A 153 -17.85 13.72 2.50
CA ALA A 153 -18.89 12.95 3.18
C ALA A 153 -18.40 12.40 4.54
N ASP A 154 -17.19 11.84 4.58
CA ASP A 154 -16.57 11.33 5.82
C ASP A 154 -16.33 12.46 6.85
N LEU A 155 -15.94 13.65 6.38
CA LEU A 155 -15.75 14.82 7.23
C LEU A 155 -17.08 15.35 7.76
N GLN A 156 -18.14 15.38 6.95
CA GLN A 156 -19.48 15.78 7.39
C GLN A 156 -20.00 14.82 8.47
N GLU A 157 -19.84 13.51 8.27
CA GLU A 157 -20.24 12.51 9.27
C GLU A 157 -19.43 12.60 10.57
N ARG A 158 -18.14 12.97 10.50
CA ARG A 158 -17.30 13.17 11.69
C ARG A 158 -17.61 14.46 12.42
N LEU A 159 -17.90 15.56 11.71
CA LEU A 159 -18.33 16.81 12.33
C LEU A 159 -19.67 16.65 13.05
N ASP A 160 -20.60 15.89 12.48
CA ASP A 160 -21.90 15.60 13.11
C ASP A 160 -21.76 14.75 14.39
N ARG A 161 -20.65 14.02 14.54
CA ARG A 161 -20.31 13.24 15.75
C ARG A 161 -19.58 14.05 16.83
N LEU A 162 -19.10 15.26 16.53
CA LEU A 162 -18.37 16.12 17.45
C LEU A 162 -19.31 17.19 18.05
N SER A 163 -19.78 16.98 19.27
CA SER A 163 -20.73 17.87 19.93
C SER A 163 -20.12 19.11 20.61
N THR A 164 -18.80 19.33 20.51
CA THR A 164 -18.08 20.42 21.19
C THR A 164 -17.25 21.27 20.23
N LEU A 165 -17.26 22.59 20.46
CA LEU A 165 -16.56 23.59 19.63
C LEU A 165 -15.03 23.39 19.59
N GLU A 166 -14.43 22.90 20.68
CA GLU A 166 -12.99 22.57 20.70
C GLU A 166 -12.65 21.38 19.80
N GLY A 167 -13.51 20.36 19.73
CA GLY A 167 -13.32 19.21 18.82
C GLY A 167 -13.39 19.61 17.35
N ILE A 168 -14.27 20.56 17.02
CA ILE A 168 -14.36 21.14 15.68
C ILE A 168 -13.10 21.97 15.36
N HIS A 169 -12.60 22.78 16.30
CA HIS A 169 -11.36 23.55 16.11
C HIS A 169 -10.12 22.65 15.95
N THR A 170 -10.02 21.54 16.67
CA THR A 170 -8.95 20.56 16.50
C THR A 170 -9.00 19.90 15.12
N GLU A 171 -10.19 19.57 14.63
CA GLU A 171 -10.33 18.98 13.29
C GLU A 171 -10.08 20.02 12.18
N ILE A 172 -10.45 21.28 12.38
CA ILE A 172 -10.07 22.39 11.48
C ILE A 172 -8.55 22.57 11.44
N ALA A 173 -7.86 22.54 12.59
CA ALA A 173 -6.40 22.62 12.66
C ALA A 173 -5.73 21.43 11.98
N ARG A 174 -6.31 20.23 12.10
CA ARG A 174 -5.85 19.01 11.43
C ARG A 174 -6.03 19.09 9.91
N ILE A 175 -7.16 19.60 9.42
CA ILE A 175 -7.44 19.81 7.99
C ILE A 175 -6.52 20.90 7.41
N ALA A 176 -6.28 21.98 8.15
CA ALA A 176 -5.38 23.05 7.74
C ALA A 176 -3.92 22.58 7.66
N ALA A 177 -3.48 21.72 8.59
CA ALA A 177 -2.16 21.09 8.55
C ALA A 177 -1.98 20.10 7.37
N GLN A 178 -3.07 19.59 6.79
CA GLN A 178 -3.04 18.64 5.68
C GLN A 178 -3.01 19.28 4.27
N ASN A 179 -3.28 20.58 4.12
CA ASN A 179 -3.50 21.22 2.82
C ASN A 179 -2.58 22.41 2.48
N GLU A 180 -1.52 22.69 3.25
CA GLU A 180 -0.59 23.83 3.04
C GLU A 180 -1.29 25.15 2.64
N LEU A 181 -2.45 25.46 3.24
CA LEU A 181 -2.85 26.85 3.35
C LEU A 181 -2.06 27.40 4.53
N ALA A 182 -0.92 28.02 4.22
CA ALA A 182 -0.04 28.67 5.18
C ALA A 182 -0.80 29.79 5.90
N LEU A 183 -1.48 29.42 6.99
CA LEU A 183 -1.77 30.33 8.07
C LEU A 183 -0.47 30.52 8.87
N PRO A 184 -0.20 31.73 9.37
CA PRO A 184 1.06 32.06 10.03
C PRO A 184 1.33 31.06 11.16
N ALA A 185 2.56 30.55 11.19
CA ALA A 185 3.03 29.53 12.13
C ALA A 185 2.54 29.82 13.55
N ALA A 186 1.59 29.01 14.03
CA ALA A 186 1.24 29.00 15.44
C ALA A 186 2.48 28.59 16.24
N GLU A 187 2.73 29.27 17.35
CA GLU A 187 3.84 28.92 18.24
C GLU A 187 3.77 27.43 18.61
N PRO A 188 4.90 26.69 18.62
CA PRO A 188 4.90 25.27 18.91
C PRO A 188 4.31 25.04 20.30
N SER A 189 3.22 24.29 20.34
CA SER A 189 2.55 23.88 21.58
C SER A 189 3.54 23.20 22.53
N THR A 190 3.28 23.27 23.83
CA THR A 190 4.16 22.71 24.89
C THR A 190 4.49 21.23 24.67
N GLN A 191 3.60 20.48 24.00
CA GLN A 191 3.78 19.07 23.63
C GLN A 191 4.95 18.87 22.64
N GLN A 192 5.06 19.73 21.63
CA GLN A 192 6.11 19.63 20.60
C GLN A 192 7.50 20.02 21.11
N LYS A 193 7.58 20.69 22.28
CA LYS A 193 8.86 21.03 22.94
C LYS A 193 9.43 19.90 23.78
N CYS A 194 8.64 18.87 24.10
CA CYS A 194 9.10 17.71 24.86
C CYS A 194 10.07 16.87 24.03
N GLN A 195 11.24 16.54 24.59
CA GLN A 195 12.22 15.69 23.90
C GLN A 195 11.69 14.27 23.66
N ALA A 196 10.79 13.79 24.51
CA ALA A 196 10.18 12.47 24.42
C ALA A 196 8.91 12.44 23.55
N PHE A 197 8.61 13.51 22.79
CA PHE A 197 7.41 13.58 21.95
C PHE A 197 7.35 12.49 20.87
N GLY A 198 8.50 12.15 20.25
CA GLY A 198 8.57 11.07 19.27
C GLY A 198 8.25 9.70 19.87
N LEU A 199 8.78 9.41 21.05
CA LEU A 199 8.46 8.21 21.83
C LEU A 199 6.97 8.17 22.21
N ALA A 200 6.43 9.30 22.66
CA ALA A 200 5.02 9.43 23.02
C ALA A 200 4.11 9.07 21.84
N GLN A 201 4.36 9.63 20.65
CA GLN A 201 3.54 9.31 19.47
C GLN A 201 3.55 7.82 19.11
N GLN A 202 4.71 7.16 19.20
CA GLN A 202 4.82 5.73 18.94
C GLN A 202 4.06 4.90 19.99
N MET A 203 4.25 5.21 21.27
CA MET A 203 3.56 4.54 22.37
C MET A 203 2.05 4.72 22.29
N ARG A 204 1.59 5.92 21.97
CA ARG A 204 0.16 6.22 21.84
C ARG A 204 -0.49 5.39 20.74
N GLY A 205 0.10 5.38 19.53
CA GLY A 205 -0.41 4.57 18.43
C GLY A 205 -0.39 3.06 18.74
N TRP A 206 0.65 2.58 19.46
CA TRP A 206 0.69 1.19 19.92
C TRP A 206 -0.43 0.88 20.92
N PHE A 207 -0.59 1.68 21.98
CA PHE A 207 -1.61 1.47 23.01
C PHE A 207 -3.04 1.61 22.46
N GLU A 208 -3.30 2.55 21.56
CA GLU A 208 -4.59 2.66 20.86
C GLU A 208 -4.88 1.38 20.05
N THR A 209 -3.87 0.82 19.39
CA THR A 209 -3.99 -0.46 18.65
C THR A 209 -4.31 -1.64 19.58
N LEU A 210 -3.84 -1.60 20.83
CA LEU A 210 -4.17 -2.59 21.87
C LEU A 210 -5.54 -2.34 22.53
N ASN A 211 -6.26 -1.30 22.10
CA ASN A 211 -7.52 -0.83 22.71
C ASN A 211 -7.38 -0.38 24.17
N TYR A 212 -6.21 0.12 24.58
CA TYR A 212 -6.04 0.76 25.88
C TYR A 212 -6.70 2.14 25.84
N ARG A 213 -7.45 2.48 26.90
CA ARG A 213 -8.15 3.78 26.95
C ARG A 213 -7.28 4.81 27.64
N PHE A 214 -7.21 6.01 27.06
CA PHE A 214 -6.51 7.14 27.67
C PHE A 214 -7.47 7.97 28.51
N GLU A 215 -7.04 8.31 29.72
CA GLU A 215 -7.75 9.27 30.55
C GLU A 215 -7.44 10.72 30.15
N LYS A 216 -8.16 11.67 30.76
CA LYS A 216 -7.93 13.10 30.57
C LYS A 216 -6.62 13.61 31.20
N TYR A 217 -5.99 12.81 32.06
CA TYR A 217 -4.74 13.20 32.71
C TYR A 217 -3.58 13.10 31.72
N GLU A 218 -2.96 14.24 31.45
CA GLU A 218 -1.82 14.36 30.55
C GLU A 218 -0.87 15.46 31.06
N VAL A 219 0.41 15.14 31.20
CA VAL A 219 1.46 16.07 31.62
C VAL A 219 2.56 16.06 30.55
N TRP A 220 2.97 17.25 30.13
CA TRP A 220 4.07 17.45 29.19
C TRP A 220 5.10 18.37 29.81
N ASP A 221 6.29 17.82 30.06
CA ASP A 221 7.47 18.54 30.50
C ASP A 221 8.51 18.58 29.35
N GLU A 222 9.60 19.33 29.51
CA GLU A 222 10.70 19.35 28.53
C GLU A 222 11.34 17.96 28.38
N ASN A 223 11.42 17.19 29.47
CA ASN A 223 12.19 15.94 29.53
C ASN A 223 11.35 14.66 29.61
N TYR A 224 10.06 14.77 29.93
CA TYR A 224 9.18 13.62 30.12
C TYR A 224 7.74 13.95 29.77
N PHE A 225 6.94 12.92 29.58
CA PHE A 225 5.48 13.02 29.53
C PHE A 225 4.87 12.01 30.50
N GLU A 226 3.65 12.30 30.96
CA GLU A 226 2.84 11.35 31.73
C GLU A 226 1.41 11.31 31.20
N TRP A 227 0.83 10.12 31.19
CA TRP A 227 -0.60 9.92 30.99
C TRP A 227 -1.05 8.69 31.78
N ILE A 228 -2.37 8.55 31.92
CA ILE A 228 -2.96 7.36 32.53
C ILE A 228 -3.69 6.57 31.45
N ILE A 229 -3.44 5.26 31.43
CA ILE A 229 -4.12 4.30 30.56
C ILE A 229 -4.89 3.28 31.39
N ASP A 230 -6.05 2.87 30.87
CA ASP A 230 -6.85 1.77 31.41
C ASP A 230 -6.63 0.52 30.56
N ILE A 231 -6.10 -0.53 31.18
CA ILE A 231 -5.92 -1.84 30.56
C ILE A 231 -7.07 -2.77 30.98
N PRO A 232 -7.78 -3.43 30.04
CA PRO A 232 -8.85 -4.36 30.38
C PRO A 232 -8.37 -5.54 31.23
N ALA A 233 -8.93 -5.70 32.44
CA ALA A 233 -8.65 -6.81 33.34
C ALA A 233 -9.81 -7.81 33.36
N ARG A 234 -9.61 -8.99 33.99
CA ARG A 234 -10.69 -10.01 34.10
C ARG A 234 -11.96 -9.48 34.76
N ARG A 235 -11.86 -8.48 35.64
CA ARG A 235 -12.97 -7.81 36.31
C ARG A 235 -12.65 -6.32 36.48
N GLY A 236 -12.93 -5.52 35.45
CA GLY A 236 -12.69 -4.07 35.47
C GLY A 236 -11.52 -3.66 34.58
N TYR A 237 -10.78 -2.66 35.02
CA TYR A 237 -9.60 -2.14 34.35
C TYR A 237 -8.49 -1.94 35.37
N ASP A 238 -7.26 -2.23 34.96
CA ASP A 238 -6.07 -1.87 35.70
C ASP A 238 -5.64 -0.48 35.21
N ARG A 239 -5.55 0.46 36.14
CA ARG A 239 -5.27 1.87 35.84
C ARG A 239 -3.79 2.13 36.01
N ILE A 240 -3.11 2.43 34.91
CA ILE A 240 -1.65 2.48 34.85
C ILE A 240 -1.18 3.89 34.50
N LEU A 241 -0.33 4.46 35.35
CA LEU A 241 0.35 5.71 35.04
C LEU A 241 1.62 5.42 34.23
N VAL A 242 1.67 5.92 33.00
CA VAL A 242 2.83 5.73 32.13
C VAL A 242 3.62 7.03 32.08
N ARG A 243 4.90 6.96 32.44
CA ARG A 243 5.86 8.05 32.32
C ARG A 243 6.90 7.71 31.26
N GLY A 244 7.00 8.53 30.21
CA GLY A 244 7.95 8.32 29.12
C GLY A 244 9.16 9.25 29.16
N LEU A 245 10.34 8.72 28.82
CA LEU A 245 11.63 9.41 28.82
C LEU A 245 12.45 9.08 27.56
N GLU A 246 13.07 10.09 26.94
CA GLU A 246 13.99 9.85 25.81
C GLU A 246 15.40 9.42 26.28
N LYS A 247 15.76 9.78 27.51
CA LYS A 247 17.07 9.53 28.12
C LYS A 247 17.11 8.25 28.94
N GLU A 248 18.31 7.88 29.39
CA GLU A 248 18.50 6.78 30.33
C GLU A 248 17.79 7.05 31.66
N VAL A 249 17.09 6.03 32.14
CA VAL A 249 16.33 6.09 33.40
C VAL A 249 17.27 6.17 34.61
N GLN A 250 17.06 7.16 35.47
CA GLN A 250 17.78 7.35 36.74
C GLN A 250 16.90 6.99 37.94
N ILE A 251 17.52 6.87 39.12
CA ILE A 251 16.80 6.56 40.38
C ILE A 251 15.79 7.67 40.74
N SER A 252 16.13 8.94 40.42
CA SER A 252 15.23 10.08 40.64
C SER A 252 13.93 9.95 39.86
N ASP A 253 13.98 9.36 38.67
CA ASP A 253 12.81 9.21 37.81
C ASP A 253 11.85 8.16 38.37
N VAL A 254 12.38 7.09 38.99
CA VAL A 254 11.58 6.08 39.71
C VAL A 254 10.89 6.71 40.93
N ALA A 255 11.58 7.58 41.67
CA ALA A 255 11.00 8.29 42.80
C ALA A 255 9.90 9.28 42.37
N ALA A 256 10.10 9.98 41.24
CA ALA A 256 9.11 10.88 40.66
C ALA A 256 7.88 10.11 40.17
N LEU A 257 8.07 8.98 39.49
CA LEU A 257 6.98 8.10 39.07
C LEU A 257 6.14 7.63 40.28
N ARG A 258 6.81 7.19 41.36
CA ARG A 258 6.12 6.80 42.60
C ARG A 258 5.25 7.91 43.16
N GLN A 259 5.73 9.15 43.13
CA GLN A 259 4.97 10.30 43.59
C GLN A 259 3.71 10.50 42.73
N SER A 260 3.86 10.51 41.40
CA SER A 260 2.73 10.65 40.47
C SER A 260 1.70 9.52 40.65
N VAL A 261 2.15 8.27 40.83
CA VAL A 261 1.29 7.10 41.05
C VAL A 261 0.45 7.25 42.33
N ASN A 262 1.07 7.72 43.42
CA ASN A 262 0.40 7.94 44.70
C ASN A 262 -0.57 9.13 44.65
N GLU A 263 -0.20 10.22 43.98
CA GLU A 263 -1.03 11.41 43.81
C GLU A 263 -2.29 11.11 42.98
N GLN A 264 -2.11 10.37 41.87
CA GLN A 264 -3.21 10.01 40.98
C GLN A 264 -3.96 8.77 41.42
N ARG A 265 -3.47 8.03 42.43
CA ARG A 265 -4.05 6.76 42.92
C ARG A 265 -4.25 5.75 41.78
N THR A 266 -3.17 5.46 41.07
CA THR A 266 -3.13 4.42 40.03
C THR A 266 -2.73 3.07 40.62
N ASP A 267 -3.12 1.98 39.97
CA ASP A 267 -2.82 0.62 40.43
C ASP A 267 -1.33 0.30 40.20
N GLU A 268 -0.82 0.69 39.01
CA GLU A 268 0.56 0.49 38.61
C GLU A 268 1.18 1.75 37.99
N GLY A 269 2.52 1.81 38.00
CA GLY A 269 3.30 2.84 37.33
C GLY A 269 4.31 2.26 36.36
N TRP A 270 4.29 2.65 35.10
CA TRP A 270 5.24 2.22 34.09
C TRP A 270 6.19 3.36 33.71
N LEU A 271 7.49 3.14 33.91
CA LEU A 271 8.54 4.03 33.43
C LEU A 271 9.08 3.49 32.11
N VAL A 272 8.87 4.22 31.01
CA VAL A 272 9.23 3.77 29.66
C VAL A 272 10.32 4.65 29.09
N SER A 273 11.44 4.05 28.67
CA SER A 273 12.52 4.76 28.00
C SER A 273 12.68 4.33 26.54
N ALA A 274 13.05 5.28 25.67
CA ALA A 274 13.50 4.99 24.31
C ALA A 274 14.87 4.29 24.27
N ARG A 275 15.70 4.46 25.31
CA ARG A 275 17.09 3.98 25.37
C ARG A 275 17.27 2.86 26.40
N GLN A 276 18.33 2.93 27.19
CA GLN A 276 18.70 1.95 28.21
C GLN A 276 18.15 2.33 29.59
N ILE A 277 17.91 1.31 30.41
CA ILE A 277 17.55 1.46 31.82
C ILE A 277 18.81 1.23 32.65
N ASN A 278 19.16 2.19 33.52
CA ASN A 278 20.31 2.01 34.39
C ASN A 278 20.05 0.88 35.40
N ARG A 279 21.05 0.04 35.68
CA ARG A 279 20.94 -1.05 36.67
C ARG A 279 20.48 -0.55 38.04
N SER A 280 20.92 0.63 38.44
CA SER A 280 20.50 1.23 39.70
C SER A 280 19.01 1.58 39.75
N ALA A 281 18.40 1.91 38.61
CA ALA A 281 16.95 2.10 38.51
C ALA A 281 16.21 0.76 38.59
N LEU A 282 16.71 -0.30 37.95
CA LEU A 282 16.16 -1.66 38.09
C LEU A 282 16.18 -2.13 39.55
N TYR A 283 17.30 -1.98 40.26
CA TYR A 283 17.39 -2.31 41.68
C TYR A 283 16.48 -1.44 42.56
N ALA A 284 16.17 -0.22 42.14
CA ALA A 284 15.23 0.63 42.87
C ALA A 284 13.80 0.11 42.73
N VAL A 285 13.41 -0.39 41.55
CA VAL A 285 12.09 -0.98 41.29
C VAL A 285 11.90 -2.32 42.01
N GLU A 286 12.96 -3.13 42.14
CA GLU A 286 12.91 -4.41 42.88
C GLU A 286 12.67 -4.27 44.40
N ARG A 287 12.69 -3.06 44.95
CA ARG A 287 12.43 -2.83 46.37
C ARG A 287 10.96 -3.05 46.69
N GLN A 288 10.66 -3.59 47.87
CA GLN A 288 9.28 -3.82 48.33
C GLN A 288 8.40 -2.56 48.32
N GLU A 289 9.00 -1.38 48.53
CA GLU A 289 8.29 -0.09 48.50
C GLU A 289 7.76 0.31 47.10
N ASN A 290 8.28 -0.32 46.04
CA ASN A 290 8.01 0.00 44.65
C ASN A 290 7.40 -1.21 43.90
N CYS A 291 6.73 -2.11 44.63
CA CYS A 291 6.23 -3.38 44.08
C CYS A 291 5.19 -3.23 42.96
N ASN A 292 4.60 -2.05 42.79
CA ASN A 292 3.65 -1.70 41.74
C ASN A 292 4.26 -0.82 40.63
N LEU A 293 5.57 -0.60 40.65
CA LEU A 293 6.28 0.16 39.63
C LEU A 293 7.03 -0.80 38.72
N PHE A 294 7.10 -0.47 37.44
CA PHE A 294 7.80 -1.24 36.43
C PHE A 294 8.63 -0.32 35.54
N CYS A 295 9.76 -0.82 35.04
CA CYS A 295 10.64 -0.10 34.13
C CYS A 295 10.82 -0.90 32.85
N TYR A 296 10.54 -0.26 31.72
CA TYR A 296 10.58 -0.86 30.40
C TYR A 296 11.34 0.01 29.41
N THR A 297 11.99 -0.65 28.46
CA THR A 297 12.24 0.01 27.17
C THR A 297 10.98 -0.12 26.33
N PHE A 298 10.74 0.80 25.39
CA PHE A 298 9.55 0.67 24.54
C PHE A 298 9.52 -0.66 23.78
N ASP A 299 10.68 -1.14 23.31
CA ASP A 299 10.80 -2.46 22.68
C ASP A 299 10.43 -3.62 23.62
N ALA A 300 10.70 -3.50 24.92
CA ALA A 300 10.33 -4.54 25.88
C ALA A 300 8.81 -4.61 26.08
N LEU A 301 8.10 -3.47 26.09
CA LEU A 301 6.64 -3.45 26.12
C LEU A 301 6.01 -4.04 24.86
N VAL A 302 6.61 -3.78 23.70
CA VAL A 302 6.16 -4.39 22.44
C VAL A 302 6.37 -5.91 22.48
N ASP A 303 7.51 -6.37 22.99
CA ASP A 303 7.85 -7.80 23.11
C ASP A 303 6.91 -8.57 24.05
N GLU A 304 6.25 -7.93 25.03
CA GLU A 304 5.29 -8.58 25.93
C GLU A 304 3.98 -8.95 25.24
N VAL A 305 3.61 -8.20 24.19
CA VAL A 305 2.35 -8.39 23.46
C VAL A 305 2.56 -9.09 22.13
N ALA A 306 3.68 -8.85 21.46
CA ALA A 306 3.98 -9.38 20.12
C ALA A 306 5.03 -10.51 20.19
N ASP A 307 4.58 -11.77 20.24
CA ASP A 307 5.47 -12.93 20.35
C ASP A 307 5.79 -13.58 18.99
N PHE A 308 7.01 -13.34 18.52
CA PHE A 308 7.57 -13.91 17.28
C PHE A 308 8.44 -15.17 17.51
N SER A 309 8.45 -15.74 18.72
CA SER A 309 9.37 -16.84 19.09
C SER A 309 9.23 -18.08 18.20
N ARG A 310 8.01 -18.40 17.75
CA ARG A 310 7.75 -19.51 16.82
C ARG A 310 8.36 -19.26 15.45
N TYR A 311 8.20 -18.06 14.91
CA TYR A 311 8.85 -17.65 13.67
C TYR A 311 10.38 -17.69 13.80
N PHE A 312 10.95 -17.27 14.94
CA PHE A 312 12.40 -17.36 15.16
C PHE A 312 12.90 -18.81 15.12
N GLY A 313 12.15 -19.74 15.70
CA GLY A 313 12.45 -21.16 15.65
C GLY A 313 12.40 -21.71 14.22
N TRP A 314 11.37 -21.34 13.46
CA TRP A 314 11.24 -21.72 12.05
C TRP A 314 12.41 -21.20 11.20
N LEU A 315 12.72 -19.91 11.29
CA LEU A 315 13.79 -19.30 10.49
C LEU A 315 15.14 -19.98 10.76
N GLU A 316 15.46 -20.19 12.03
CA GLU A 316 16.70 -20.85 12.44
C GLU A 316 16.76 -22.32 11.98
N ALA A 317 15.64 -23.04 12.03
CA ALA A 317 15.55 -24.41 11.53
C ALA A 317 15.76 -24.49 10.01
N GLN A 318 15.14 -23.60 9.23
CA GLN A 318 15.31 -23.56 7.77
C GLN A 318 16.77 -23.26 7.38
N VAL A 319 17.39 -22.27 8.02
CA VAL A 319 18.79 -21.89 7.76
C VAL A 319 19.74 -23.06 8.00
N LYS A 320 19.56 -23.79 9.12
CA LYS A 320 20.39 -24.96 9.46
C LYS A 320 20.10 -26.15 8.54
N LEU A 321 18.84 -26.39 8.18
CA LEU A 321 18.43 -27.48 7.31
C LEU A 321 19.08 -27.36 5.92
N TRP A 322 19.13 -26.15 5.37
CA TRP A 322 19.76 -25.87 4.08
C TRP A 322 21.28 -25.65 4.18
N GLY A 323 21.84 -25.59 5.39
CA GLY A 323 23.27 -25.36 5.63
C GLY A 323 23.73 -23.95 5.27
N ILE A 324 22.83 -22.97 5.27
CA ILE A 324 23.11 -21.56 4.94
C ILE A 324 24.07 -20.94 5.95
N ASP A 325 23.99 -21.34 7.22
CA ASP A 325 24.88 -20.89 8.30
C ASP A 325 26.36 -21.20 8.05
N GLN A 326 26.64 -22.25 7.26
CA GLN A 326 28.00 -22.74 7.02
C GLN A 326 28.47 -22.55 5.58
N ARG A 327 27.55 -22.56 4.61
CA ARG A 327 27.88 -22.63 3.18
C ARG A 327 27.58 -21.36 2.41
N TYR A 328 26.91 -20.39 3.03
CA TYR A 328 26.60 -19.13 2.35
C TYR A 328 27.88 -18.38 1.98
N ARG A 329 27.89 -17.83 0.76
CA ARG A 329 28.95 -16.94 0.27
C ARG A 329 28.34 -15.59 -0.07
N PRO A 330 29.00 -14.48 0.30
CA PRO A 330 28.54 -13.15 -0.07
C PRO A 330 28.41 -13.00 -1.59
N LEU A 331 27.32 -12.38 -2.03
CA LEU A 331 27.02 -12.20 -3.45
C LEU A 331 27.51 -10.82 -3.93
N ALA A 332 28.22 -10.80 -5.05
CA ALA A 332 28.50 -9.57 -5.77
C ALA A 332 27.24 -9.06 -6.46
N PHE A 333 27.10 -7.74 -6.55
CA PHE A 333 25.94 -7.12 -7.15
C PHE A 333 26.30 -5.89 -7.96
N ILE A 334 25.45 -5.59 -8.93
CA ILE A 334 25.50 -4.38 -9.72
C ILE A 334 24.36 -3.50 -9.24
N LYS A 335 24.69 -2.26 -8.87
CA LYS A 335 23.71 -1.23 -8.59
C LYS A 335 23.52 -0.38 -9.83
N GLU A 336 22.29 -0.20 -10.24
CA GLU A 336 21.96 0.81 -11.24
C GLU A 336 21.70 2.15 -10.54
N GLU A 337 22.52 3.13 -10.85
CA GLU A 337 22.32 4.52 -10.45
C GLU A 337 21.61 5.26 -11.58
N PHE A 338 20.50 5.89 -11.23
CA PHE A 338 19.70 6.67 -12.16
C PHE A 338 19.95 8.15 -11.90
N ASP A 339 20.23 8.90 -12.95
CA ASP A 339 20.33 10.35 -12.88
C ASP A 339 18.94 10.96 -12.59
N ALA A 340 18.87 11.70 -11.48
CA ALA A 340 17.63 12.26 -10.92
C ALA A 340 16.94 13.27 -11.87
N VAL A 341 17.66 13.82 -12.85
CA VAL A 341 17.18 14.88 -13.74
C VAL A 341 16.78 14.35 -15.12
N THR A 342 17.52 13.37 -15.66
CA THR A 342 17.35 12.93 -17.05
C THR A 342 16.58 11.62 -17.18
N GLN A 343 16.47 10.81 -16.11
CA GLN A 343 15.94 9.43 -16.15
C GLN A 343 16.51 8.56 -17.30
N GLN A 344 17.60 8.99 -17.95
CA GLN A 344 18.25 8.31 -19.05
C GLN A 344 19.76 8.39 -18.87
N GLY A 345 20.35 7.22 -18.59
CA GLY A 345 21.77 7.03 -18.32
C GLY A 345 21.95 6.18 -17.06
N SER A 346 21.98 4.86 -17.23
CA SER A 346 22.40 3.94 -16.16
C SER A 346 23.91 4.01 -16.03
N ALA A 347 24.40 4.72 -15.02
CA ALA A 347 25.72 4.40 -14.48
C ALA A 347 25.53 3.15 -13.61
N SER A 348 26.18 2.04 -13.99
CA SER A 348 26.15 0.80 -13.21
C SER A 348 27.44 0.67 -12.41
N SER A 349 27.33 0.64 -11.08
CA SER A 349 28.46 0.43 -10.18
C SER A 349 28.45 -1.03 -9.74
N ARG A 350 29.56 -1.75 -9.95
CA ARG A 350 29.75 -3.11 -9.46
C ARG A 350 30.32 -3.07 -8.05
N TYR A 351 29.72 -3.84 -7.16
CA TYR A 351 30.14 -4.00 -5.78
C TYR A 351 30.47 -5.47 -5.53
N ASP A 352 31.66 -5.73 -4.98
CA ASP A 352 32.10 -7.08 -4.59
C ASP A 352 32.39 -7.18 -3.08
N GLU A 353 32.98 -8.29 -2.65
CA GLU A 353 33.34 -8.50 -1.23
C GLU A 353 34.27 -7.40 -0.67
N ARG A 354 35.09 -6.76 -1.50
CA ARG A 354 36.03 -5.69 -1.09
C ARG A 354 35.31 -4.39 -0.76
N ASP A 355 34.11 -4.19 -1.31
CA ASP A 355 33.29 -3.00 -1.12
C ASP A 355 32.28 -3.14 0.04
N GLY A 356 32.39 -4.21 0.83
CA GLY A 356 31.53 -4.47 2.00
C GLY A 356 30.41 -5.49 1.77
N SER A 357 30.39 -6.14 0.59
CA SER A 357 29.37 -7.13 0.18
C SER A 357 27.93 -6.60 0.17
N ILE A 358 26.99 -7.40 -0.36
CA ILE A 358 25.56 -7.04 -0.35
C ILE A 358 25.02 -6.80 1.07
N ASP A 359 25.54 -7.50 2.08
CA ASP A 359 25.07 -7.38 3.46
C ASP A 359 25.39 -5.99 4.04
N GLY A 360 26.61 -5.48 3.78
CA GLY A 360 27.02 -4.13 4.21
C GLY A 360 26.28 -3.02 3.48
N TYR A 361 25.90 -3.26 2.22
CA TYR A 361 25.03 -2.35 1.49
C TYR A 361 23.63 -2.27 2.11
N ILE A 362 23.01 -3.41 2.45
CA ILE A 362 21.69 -3.41 3.09
C ILE A 362 21.75 -2.75 4.46
N ASP A 363 22.80 -3.00 5.25
CA ASP A 363 22.98 -2.33 6.54
C ASP A 363 22.96 -0.79 6.34
N SER A 364 23.68 -0.28 5.35
CA SER A 364 23.67 1.16 4.99
C SER A 364 22.31 1.64 4.45
N TRP A 365 21.59 0.79 3.73
CA TRP A 365 20.26 1.08 3.22
C TRP A 365 19.21 1.11 4.34
N LEU A 366 19.30 0.23 5.33
CA LEU A 366 18.40 0.20 6.50
C LEU A 366 18.49 1.50 7.31
N ASP A 367 19.69 2.06 7.44
CA ASP A 367 19.95 3.31 8.16
C ASP A 367 19.44 4.56 7.41
N ASN A 368 19.18 4.47 6.11
CA ASN A 368 18.73 5.61 5.31
C ASN A 368 17.20 5.81 5.39
N PRO A 369 16.68 6.90 5.99
CA PRO A 369 15.26 7.09 6.21
C PRO A 369 14.45 7.37 4.93
N THR A 370 15.07 7.76 3.81
CA THR A 370 14.39 8.12 2.56
C THR A 370 14.24 6.93 1.59
N LYS A 371 14.68 5.74 1.98
CA LYS A 371 14.68 4.53 1.15
C LYS A 371 13.85 3.43 1.80
N GLU A 372 12.66 3.18 1.31
CA GLU A 372 11.72 2.26 1.95
C GLU A 372 11.68 0.89 1.26
N HIS A 373 12.05 0.82 -0.02
CA HIS A 373 11.95 -0.38 -0.83
C HIS A 373 13.23 -0.72 -1.61
N LEU A 374 13.64 -1.99 -1.54
CA LEU A 374 14.79 -2.55 -2.25
C LEU A 374 14.35 -3.77 -3.08
N SER A 375 14.52 -3.71 -4.39
CA SER A 375 14.30 -4.86 -5.28
C SER A 375 15.63 -5.55 -5.57
N VAL A 376 15.71 -6.84 -5.27
CA VAL A 376 16.89 -7.68 -5.51
C VAL A 376 16.61 -8.61 -6.68
N LEU A 377 17.22 -8.30 -7.82
CA LEU A 377 17.10 -9.01 -9.08
C LEU A 377 18.20 -10.05 -9.22
N GLY A 378 17.91 -11.14 -9.91
CA GLY A 378 18.94 -12.10 -10.29
C GLY A 378 18.36 -13.25 -11.09
N ASN A 379 19.20 -13.93 -11.84
CA ASN A 379 18.78 -15.09 -12.63
C ASN A 379 18.42 -16.29 -11.71
N VAL A 380 17.85 -17.34 -12.30
CA VAL A 380 17.62 -18.60 -11.58
C VAL A 380 18.94 -19.14 -11.05
N GLY A 381 18.97 -19.56 -9.79
CA GLY A 381 20.18 -20.06 -9.13
C GLY A 381 21.18 -18.98 -8.69
N ALA A 382 20.89 -17.69 -8.85
CA ALA A 382 21.77 -16.60 -8.40
C ALA A 382 21.87 -16.46 -6.86
N GLY A 383 21.21 -17.32 -6.08
CA GLY A 383 21.30 -17.30 -4.61
C GLY A 383 20.34 -16.35 -3.88
N LYS A 384 19.35 -15.75 -4.56
CA LYS A 384 18.36 -14.80 -3.97
C LYS A 384 17.75 -15.30 -2.65
N THR A 385 17.13 -16.48 -2.67
CA THR A 385 16.52 -17.09 -1.49
C THR A 385 17.55 -17.33 -0.38
N TRP A 386 18.73 -17.87 -0.73
CA TRP A 386 19.79 -18.13 0.26
C TRP A 386 20.26 -16.84 0.93
N PHE A 387 20.42 -15.77 0.17
CA PHE A 387 20.73 -14.44 0.66
C PHE A 387 19.66 -13.90 1.60
N THR A 388 18.38 -13.96 1.21
CA THR A 388 17.27 -13.51 2.06
C THR A 388 17.26 -14.21 3.42
N PHE A 389 17.39 -15.54 3.43
CA PHE A 389 17.43 -16.32 4.68
C PHE A 389 18.71 -16.05 5.49
N HIS A 390 19.86 -15.91 4.82
CA HIS A 390 21.13 -15.58 5.47
C HIS A 390 21.07 -14.23 6.18
N TYR A 391 20.67 -13.19 5.46
CA TYR A 391 20.60 -11.83 5.99
C TYR A 391 19.58 -11.71 7.13
N ALA A 392 18.41 -12.35 6.97
CA ALA A 392 17.41 -12.42 8.02
C ALA A 392 17.93 -13.13 9.28
N TRP A 393 18.70 -14.22 9.11
CA TRP A 393 19.27 -14.94 10.23
C TRP A 393 20.31 -14.12 10.99
N ILE A 394 21.23 -13.45 10.30
CA ILE A 394 22.21 -12.54 10.91
C ILE A 394 21.50 -11.42 11.67
N THR A 395 20.50 -10.80 11.04
CA THR A 395 19.71 -9.72 11.65
C THR A 395 18.95 -10.21 12.88
N LEU A 396 18.40 -11.43 12.84
CA LEU A 396 17.77 -12.06 14.01
C LEU A 396 18.78 -12.32 15.14
N GLN A 397 20.02 -12.71 14.84
CA GLN A 397 21.05 -12.85 15.88
C GLN A 397 21.38 -11.50 16.53
N ARG A 398 21.51 -10.44 15.71
CA ARG A 398 21.70 -9.06 16.21
C ARG A 398 20.52 -8.63 17.09
N TYR A 399 19.28 -8.92 16.66
CA TYR A 399 18.06 -8.66 17.43
C TYR A 399 18.07 -9.36 18.79
N ARG A 400 18.38 -10.67 18.83
CA ARG A 400 18.49 -11.45 20.08
C ARG A 400 19.59 -10.91 20.99
N GLN A 401 20.72 -10.47 20.44
CA GLN A 401 21.81 -9.89 21.22
C GLN A 401 21.41 -8.52 21.81
N ALA A 402 20.73 -7.68 21.02
CA ALA A 402 20.17 -6.41 21.51
C ALA A 402 19.17 -6.65 22.64
N LYS A 403 18.29 -7.66 22.50
CA LYS A 403 17.36 -8.11 23.53
C LYS A 403 18.04 -8.51 24.83
N LYS A 404 19.07 -9.34 24.76
CA LYS A 404 19.85 -9.75 25.94
C LYS A 404 20.59 -8.59 26.61
N ARG A 405 21.02 -7.58 25.84
CA ARG A 405 21.74 -6.41 26.35
C ARG A 405 20.82 -5.30 26.86
N GLY A 406 19.52 -5.38 26.61
CA GLY A 406 18.57 -4.35 27.00
C GLY A 406 18.74 -3.02 26.24
N ILE A 407 19.21 -3.10 24.99
CA ILE A 407 19.40 -1.93 24.11
C ILE A 407 18.33 -1.92 23.01
N GLU A 408 18.22 -0.80 22.28
CA GLU A 408 17.30 -0.68 21.15
C GLU A 408 17.43 -1.85 20.17
N ARG A 409 16.29 -2.42 19.78
CA ARG A 409 16.25 -3.55 18.85
C ARG A 409 16.52 -3.06 17.43
N PRO A 410 17.36 -3.76 16.64
CA PRO A 410 17.31 -3.59 15.19
C PRO A 410 15.95 -4.04 14.66
N ARG A 411 15.65 -3.71 13.42
CA ARG A 411 14.43 -4.16 12.74
C ARG A 411 14.32 -5.68 12.77
N LEU A 412 13.14 -6.19 13.09
CA LEU A 412 12.85 -7.61 13.10
C LEU A 412 12.70 -8.12 11.66
N PRO A 413 13.53 -9.08 11.19
CA PRO A 413 13.46 -9.57 9.83
C PRO A 413 12.36 -10.62 9.67
N LEU A 414 11.43 -10.40 8.74
CA LEU A 414 10.33 -11.29 8.40
C LEU A 414 10.49 -11.78 6.96
N VAL A 415 10.98 -13.00 6.78
CA VAL A 415 11.09 -13.67 5.48
C VAL A 415 9.75 -14.29 5.15
N ILE A 416 9.16 -13.84 4.04
CA ILE A 416 7.84 -14.24 3.57
C ILE A 416 8.01 -14.86 2.18
N PRO A 417 8.15 -16.20 2.09
CA PRO A 417 8.25 -16.89 0.81
C PRO A 417 6.92 -16.78 0.06
N LEU A 418 6.91 -16.09 -1.07
CA LEU A 418 5.69 -15.77 -1.80
C LEU A 418 5.08 -16.97 -2.54
N GLN A 419 5.88 -18.02 -2.78
CA GLN A 419 5.44 -19.30 -3.35
C GLN A 419 4.26 -19.92 -2.56
N ASP A 420 4.25 -19.73 -1.24
CA ASP A 420 3.27 -20.35 -0.36
C ASP A 420 1.90 -19.63 -0.41
N TYR A 421 1.84 -18.47 -1.08
CA TYR A 421 0.70 -17.55 -1.08
C TYR A 421 0.22 -17.17 -2.47
N ALA A 422 0.55 -17.96 -3.50
CA ALA A 422 0.15 -17.70 -4.89
C ALA A 422 -1.38 -17.57 -5.12
N LYS A 423 -2.19 -18.00 -4.14
CA LYS A 423 -3.67 -17.90 -4.17
C LYS A 423 -4.24 -16.73 -3.37
N ALA A 424 -3.42 -15.99 -2.62
CA ALA A 424 -3.89 -14.88 -1.81
C ALA A 424 -4.26 -13.69 -2.70
N GLY A 425 -5.52 -13.24 -2.62
CA GLY A 425 -6.02 -12.12 -3.44
C GLY A 425 -5.64 -10.73 -2.93
N SER A 426 -5.07 -10.62 -1.72
CA SER A 426 -4.60 -9.37 -1.12
C SER A 426 -3.37 -9.58 -0.23
N VAL A 427 -2.57 -8.52 -0.03
CA VAL A 427 -1.38 -8.57 0.85
C VAL A 427 -1.78 -8.78 2.30
N GLU A 428 -2.93 -8.25 2.72
CA GLU A 428 -3.49 -8.46 4.05
C GLU A 428 -3.81 -9.94 4.29
N SER A 429 -4.40 -10.63 3.31
CA SER A 429 -4.70 -12.06 3.41
C SER A 429 -3.42 -12.89 3.51
N LEU A 430 -2.43 -12.56 2.68
CA LEU A 430 -1.12 -13.19 2.66
C LEU A 430 -0.42 -13.05 4.03
N LEU A 431 -0.37 -11.83 4.56
CA LEU A 431 0.26 -11.55 5.83
C LEU A 431 -0.52 -12.14 7.00
N SER A 432 -1.85 -12.12 6.96
CA SER A 432 -2.68 -12.77 7.97
C SER A 432 -2.44 -14.29 8.01
N GLU A 433 -2.31 -14.93 6.84
CA GLU A 433 -1.95 -16.34 6.77
C GLU A 433 -0.54 -16.60 7.31
N PHE A 434 0.43 -15.75 6.96
CA PHE A 434 1.79 -15.82 7.48
C PHE A 434 1.83 -15.70 9.02
N PHE A 435 1.21 -14.65 9.58
CA PHE A 435 1.24 -14.37 11.01
C PHE A 435 0.43 -15.38 11.81
N PHE A 436 -0.85 -15.54 11.52
CA PHE A 436 -1.77 -16.23 12.43
C PHE A 436 -1.86 -17.73 12.20
N ARG A 437 -1.66 -18.19 10.96
CA ARG A 437 -1.86 -19.60 10.59
C ARG A 437 -0.54 -20.36 10.46
N LYS A 438 0.41 -19.84 9.68
CA LYS A 438 1.66 -20.56 9.38
C LYS A 438 2.65 -20.54 10.52
N HIS A 439 2.88 -19.35 11.08
CA HIS A 439 3.84 -19.17 12.17
C HIS A 439 3.19 -19.03 13.54
N GLU A 440 1.86 -18.94 13.58
CA GLU A 440 1.05 -18.81 14.80
C GLU A 440 1.64 -17.76 15.77
N ILE A 441 2.00 -16.60 15.20
CA ILE A 441 2.51 -15.42 15.90
C ILE A 441 1.34 -14.81 16.66
N PHE A 442 1.53 -14.62 17.96
CA PHE A 442 0.51 -14.01 18.80
C PHE A 442 0.56 -12.49 18.63
N LEU A 443 -0.33 -11.97 17.78
CA LEU A 443 -0.63 -10.55 17.64
C LEU A 443 -2.13 -10.32 17.93
N PRO A 444 -2.52 -9.17 18.48
CA PRO A 444 -3.92 -8.88 18.78
C PRO A 444 -4.78 -8.63 17.52
N GLY A 445 -4.16 -8.54 16.35
CA GLY A 445 -4.82 -8.38 15.05
C GLY A 445 -3.87 -7.89 13.97
N TYR A 446 -4.37 -7.73 12.74
CA TYR A 446 -3.60 -7.21 11.61
C TYR A 446 -3.13 -5.76 11.84
N SER A 447 -3.94 -4.93 12.52
CA SER A 447 -3.59 -3.56 12.88
C SER A 447 -2.32 -3.45 13.73
N ALA A 448 -2.01 -4.46 14.57
CA ALA A 448 -0.76 -4.49 15.31
C ALA A 448 0.45 -4.69 14.40
N PHE A 449 0.32 -5.50 13.34
CA PHE A 449 1.35 -5.57 12.30
C PHE A 449 1.54 -4.22 11.61
N GLU A 450 0.45 -3.56 11.20
CA GLU A 450 0.51 -2.25 10.53
C GLU A 450 1.22 -1.22 11.40
N GLN A 451 0.88 -1.17 12.69
CA GLN A 451 1.50 -0.28 13.65
C GLN A 451 2.99 -0.60 13.84
N LEU A 452 3.39 -1.88 13.92
CA LEU A 452 4.80 -2.28 14.00
C LEU A 452 5.58 -1.86 12.75
N ASN A 453 4.97 -1.99 11.57
CA ASN A 453 5.57 -1.56 10.31
C ASN A 453 5.72 -0.03 10.25
N GLN A 454 4.70 0.72 10.66
CA GLN A 454 4.70 2.19 10.71
C GLN A 454 5.69 2.75 11.72
N MET A 455 5.90 2.05 12.84
CA MET A 455 6.94 2.39 13.82
C MET A 455 8.35 2.04 13.31
N GLY A 456 8.49 1.39 12.15
CA GLY A 456 9.76 0.99 11.59
C GLY A 456 10.44 -0.14 12.37
N LYS A 457 9.67 -0.99 13.07
CA LYS A 457 10.19 -2.12 13.86
C LYS A 457 10.42 -3.37 13.03
N LEU A 458 9.90 -3.42 11.81
CA LEU A 458 9.97 -4.58 10.92
C LEU A 458 10.89 -4.33 9.72
N LEU A 459 11.48 -5.41 9.24
CA LEU A 459 12.10 -5.55 7.92
C LEU A 459 11.37 -6.68 7.19
N LEU A 460 10.55 -6.33 6.20
CA LEU A 460 9.78 -7.30 5.42
C LEU A 460 10.63 -7.77 4.24
N ILE A 461 10.80 -9.08 4.09
CA ILE A 461 11.53 -9.66 2.97
C ILE A 461 10.61 -10.61 2.23
N PHE A 462 10.07 -10.14 1.12
CA PHE A 462 9.25 -10.94 0.22
C PHE A 462 10.15 -11.70 -0.76
N ASP A 463 10.17 -13.02 -0.65
CA ASP A 463 11.05 -13.86 -1.47
C ASP A 463 10.29 -14.54 -2.61
N GLY A 464 10.72 -14.29 -3.84
CA GLY A 464 10.26 -14.98 -5.05
C GLY A 464 8.95 -14.43 -5.63
N LEU A 465 8.93 -13.16 -6.05
CA LEU A 465 7.75 -12.57 -6.70
C LEU A 465 7.29 -13.38 -7.93
N GLU A 466 8.23 -13.99 -8.65
CA GLU A 466 7.93 -14.83 -9.81
C GLU A 466 7.02 -16.03 -9.48
N GLU A 467 7.09 -16.55 -8.26
CA GLU A 467 6.37 -17.76 -7.84
C GLU A 467 4.87 -17.49 -7.64
N MET A 468 4.47 -16.24 -7.39
CA MET A 468 3.04 -15.85 -7.36
C MET A 468 2.39 -15.86 -8.74
N ALA A 469 3.20 -15.93 -9.80
CA ALA A 469 2.74 -15.62 -11.15
C ALA A 469 3.46 -16.42 -12.24
N ALA A 470 3.94 -17.63 -11.92
CA ALA A 470 4.71 -18.47 -12.83
C ALA A 470 4.00 -18.77 -14.18
N GLN A 471 2.69 -18.53 -14.28
CA GLN A 471 1.90 -18.62 -15.52
C GLN A 471 0.96 -17.41 -15.74
N ALA A 472 1.17 -16.29 -15.04
CA ALA A 472 0.25 -15.15 -15.10
C ALA A 472 0.64 -14.13 -16.18
N GLU A 473 -0.38 -13.54 -16.82
CA GLU A 473 -0.23 -12.43 -17.77
C GLU A 473 0.53 -11.25 -17.13
N PRO A 474 1.26 -10.44 -17.92
CA PRO A 474 2.00 -9.27 -17.44
C PRO A 474 1.20 -8.36 -16.49
N GLN A 475 -0.09 -8.17 -16.77
CA GLN A 475 -0.99 -7.33 -15.96
C GLN A 475 -1.20 -7.89 -14.55
N GLN A 476 -1.35 -9.21 -14.40
CA GLN A 476 -1.54 -9.85 -13.09
C GLN A 476 -0.24 -9.81 -12.26
N ARG A 477 0.91 -9.96 -12.92
CA ARG A 477 2.23 -9.80 -12.27
C ARG A 477 2.40 -8.40 -11.70
N MET A 478 1.98 -7.41 -12.46
CA MET A 478 1.97 -6.01 -12.04
C MET A 478 1.01 -5.78 -10.88
N GLN A 479 -0.21 -6.33 -10.94
CA GLN A 479 -1.17 -6.26 -9.85
C GLN A 479 -0.63 -6.87 -8.55
N ASN A 480 0.04 -8.03 -8.62
CA ASN A 480 0.65 -8.67 -7.45
C ASN A 480 1.76 -7.81 -6.84
N PHE A 481 2.60 -7.19 -7.68
CA PHE A 481 3.60 -6.23 -7.21
C PHE A 481 2.94 -5.03 -6.52
N TRP A 482 1.90 -4.45 -7.13
CA TRP A 482 1.17 -3.32 -6.55
C TRP A 482 0.50 -3.66 -5.23
N GLU A 483 0.01 -4.88 -5.10
CA GLU A 483 -0.60 -5.36 -3.87
C GLU A 483 0.44 -5.41 -2.75
N LEU A 484 1.66 -5.91 -3.02
CA LEU A 484 2.76 -5.90 -2.05
C LEU A 484 3.26 -4.48 -1.77
N ALA A 485 3.26 -3.58 -2.75
CA ALA A 485 3.70 -2.20 -2.57
C ALA A 485 2.84 -1.41 -1.56
N LYS A 486 1.62 -1.86 -1.26
CA LYS A 486 0.75 -1.22 -0.24
C LYS A 486 1.35 -1.23 1.17
N VAL A 487 2.28 -2.16 1.47
CA VAL A 487 2.95 -2.20 2.78
C VAL A 487 4.16 -1.25 2.86
N VAL A 488 4.53 -0.62 1.74
CA VAL A 488 5.61 0.37 1.67
C VAL A 488 5.06 1.73 2.09
N ILE A 489 5.12 1.99 3.40
CA ILE A 489 4.73 3.25 4.04
C ILE A 489 5.97 3.97 4.59
N PRO A 490 5.90 5.26 4.95
CA PRO A 490 7.03 5.94 5.56
C PRO A 490 7.60 5.15 6.76
N LYS A 491 8.93 5.05 6.84
CA LYS A 491 9.70 4.22 7.80
C LYS A 491 9.63 2.70 7.60
N ALA A 492 8.80 2.17 6.70
CA ALA A 492 8.85 0.75 6.35
C ALA A 492 10.18 0.42 5.67
N LYS A 493 10.61 -0.84 5.81
CA LYS A 493 11.76 -1.39 5.07
C LYS A 493 11.33 -2.70 4.46
N VAL A 494 11.27 -2.70 3.13
CA VAL A 494 10.82 -3.84 2.34
C VAL A 494 11.90 -4.25 1.35
N ILE A 495 12.27 -5.52 1.38
CA ILE A 495 13.10 -6.16 0.36
C ILE A 495 12.20 -7.08 -0.45
N LEU A 496 12.27 -7.00 -1.78
CA LEU A 496 11.55 -7.87 -2.69
C LEU A 496 12.54 -8.55 -3.62
N THR A 497 12.56 -9.89 -3.63
CA THR A 497 13.38 -10.64 -4.58
C THR A 497 12.56 -11.02 -5.81
N CYS A 498 13.15 -10.88 -7.00
CA CYS A 498 12.52 -11.34 -8.24
C CYS A 498 13.53 -11.69 -9.33
N ARG A 499 13.07 -12.33 -10.43
CA ARG A 499 13.93 -12.58 -11.59
C ARG A 499 14.18 -11.30 -12.40
N THR A 500 15.37 -11.21 -13.00
CA THR A 500 15.77 -10.07 -13.83
C THR A 500 14.77 -9.78 -14.95
N GLU A 501 14.14 -10.82 -15.52
CA GLU A 501 13.22 -10.71 -16.66
C GLU A 501 11.84 -10.14 -16.27
N TYR A 502 11.48 -10.14 -14.98
CA TYR A 502 10.24 -9.52 -14.50
C TYR A 502 10.31 -7.99 -14.49
N PHE A 503 11.52 -7.43 -14.51
CA PHE A 503 11.75 -6.04 -14.15
C PHE A 503 11.66 -4.99 -15.28
N PRO A 504 11.90 -5.27 -16.58
CA PRO A 504 11.80 -4.26 -17.64
C PRO A 504 10.43 -3.55 -17.69
N GLN A 505 9.35 -4.28 -17.40
CA GLN A 505 7.99 -3.72 -17.30
C GLN A 505 7.84 -2.81 -16.06
N MET A 506 8.44 -3.17 -14.93
CA MET A 506 8.42 -2.36 -13.70
C MET A 506 9.29 -1.10 -13.81
N ARG A 507 10.35 -1.09 -14.65
CA ARG A 507 11.16 0.12 -14.92
C ARG A 507 10.37 1.21 -15.65
N ALA A 508 9.64 0.83 -16.70
CA ALA A 508 8.84 1.78 -17.48
C ALA A 508 7.74 2.43 -16.62
N GLU A 509 7.15 1.65 -15.72
CA GLU A 509 6.07 2.11 -14.83
C GLU A 509 6.56 2.77 -13.54
N ARG A 510 7.83 2.60 -13.13
CA ARG A 510 8.45 3.36 -12.02
C ARG A 510 8.43 4.86 -12.29
N ALA A 511 8.68 5.28 -13.54
CA ALA A 511 8.56 6.68 -13.94
C ALA A 511 7.13 7.19 -13.73
N LEU A 512 6.13 6.37 -14.06
CA LEU A 512 4.72 6.64 -13.80
C LEU A 512 4.39 6.63 -12.30
N TRP A 513 5.07 5.79 -11.51
CA TRP A 513 4.81 5.63 -10.07
C TRP A 513 5.41 6.73 -9.20
N ASN A 514 6.65 7.16 -9.47
CA ASN A 514 7.22 8.35 -8.83
C ASN A 514 6.30 9.56 -9.05
N ASP A 515 5.76 9.71 -10.26
CA ASP A 515 4.82 10.76 -10.58
C ASP A 515 3.47 10.56 -9.89
N GLN A 516 2.87 9.37 -9.95
CA GLN A 516 1.56 9.05 -9.34
C GLN A 516 1.57 9.15 -7.80
N TRP A 517 2.66 8.75 -7.14
CA TRP A 517 2.83 8.87 -5.70
C TRP A 517 2.97 10.31 -5.24
N GLN A 518 3.74 11.15 -5.94
CA GLN A 518 3.84 12.60 -5.63
C GLN A 518 2.48 13.33 -5.56
N VAL A 519 1.43 12.75 -6.13
CA VAL A 519 0.09 13.33 -6.09
C VAL A 519 -0.83 12.70 -5.05
N SER A 520 -0.55 11.46 -4.65
CA SER A 520 -1.32 10.72 -3.65
C SER A 520 -0.79 10.95 -2.23
N THR A 521 0.51 11.18 -2.09
CA THR A 521 1.20 11.40 -0.80
C THR A 521 1.56 12.85 -0.50
N ARG A 522 1.12 13.83 -1.32
CA ARG A 522 1.29 15.27 -1.04
C ARG A 522 0.78 15.72 0.34
N ASN A 523 -0.09 14.93 0.97
CA ASN A 523 -0.63 15.21 2.29
C ASN A 523 0.01 14.34 3.41
N LEU A 524 1.00 13.50 3.11
CA LEU A 524 1.63 12.57 4.07
C LEU A 524 3.16 12.74 4.18
N THR A 525 3.87 13.13 3.11
CA THR A 525 5.30 13.52 3.13
C THR A 525 5.64 14.40 1.91
N ALA A 526 6.69 15.23 2.03
CA ALA A 526 7.20 16.06 0.93
C ALA A 526 7.95 15.28 -0.18
N GLU A 527 8.33 14.03 0.08
CA GLU A 527 9.10 13.19 -0.85
C GLU A 527 8.41 11.82 -1.07
N ALA A 528 8.51 11.30 -2.31
CA ALA A 528 8.01 9.99 -2.71
C ALA A 528 8.99 8.88 -2.28
N PRO A 529 8.51 7.68 -1.90
CA PRO A 529 9.38 6.59 -1.47
C PRO A 529 10.40 6.22 -2.54
N GLN A 530 11.67 6.09 -2.15
CA GLN A 530 12.74 5.80 -3.11
C GLN A 530 12.91 4.29 -3.31
N PHE A 531 12.73 3.85 -4.55
CA PHE A 531 12.96 2.48 -4.99
C PHE A 531 14.42 2.28 -5.39
N GLU A 532 15.06 1.27 -4.82
CA GLU A 532 16.38 0.84 -5.27
C GLU A 532 16.34 -0.55 -5.91
N VAL A 533 17.27 -0.78 -6.83
CA VAL A 533 17.37 -2.02 -7.59
C VAL A 533 18.81 -2.51 -7.53
N LEU A 534 18.99 -3.72 -7.02
CA LEU A 534 20.27 -4.42 -7.03
C LEU A 534 20.15 -5.62 -7.95
N GLN A 535 21.11 -5.82 -8.84
CA GLN A 535 21.19 -7.00 -9.69
C GLN A 535 22.32 -7.89 -9.22
N LEU A 536 21.99 -9.07 -8.70
CA LEU A 536 22.94 -10.09 -8.28
C LEU A 536 23.65 -10.68 -9.50
N GLU A 537 24.96 -10.85 -9.39
CA GLU A 537 25.74 -11.60 -10.36
C GLU A 537 25.50 -13.10 -10.16
N THR A 538 25.44 -13.85 -11.27
CA THR A 538 25.37 -15.30 -11.21
C THR A 538 26.71 -15.86 -10.75
N LEU A 539 26.69 -16.70 -9.72
CA LEU A 539 27.86 -17.46 -9.27
C LEU A 539 28.45 -18.26 -10.46
N ASN A 540 29.76 -18.15 -10.71
CA ASN A 540 30.38 -18.86 -11.84
C ASN A 540 30.20 -20.38 -11.67
N PRO A 541 30.00 -21.15 -12.76
CA PRO A 541 29.85 -22.60 -12.68
C PRO A 541 31.05 -23.33 -12.04
N ASN A 542 32.26 -22.75 -12.14
CA ASN A 542 33.46 -23.28 -11.50
C ASN A 542 33.55 -22.95 -9.99
N GLU A 543 32.72 -22.02 -9.51
CA GLU A 543 32.57 -21.65 -8.09
C GLU A 543 31.34 -22.35 -7.46
N GLN A 544 30.47 -22.92 -8.30
CA GLN A 544 29.44 -23.88 -7.89
C GLN A 544 30.13 -25.20 -7.55
N ASN A 545 30.46 -25.38 -6.27
CA ASN A 545 31.09 -26.61 -5.78
C ASN A 545 30.30 -27.84 -6.25
N SER A 546 31.02 -28.78 -6.84
CA SER A 546 30.59 -29.98 -7.54
C SER A 546 29.96 -31.09 -6.67
N ASP A 547 29.16 -30.75 -5.66
CA ASP A 547 28.55 -31.73 -4.74
C ASP A 547 27.11 -31.41 -4.31
N VAL A 548 26.38 -30.54 -5.02
CA VAL A 548 24.95 -30.34 -4.78
C VAL A 548 24.19 -30.33 -6.11
N PRO A 549 23.42 -31.38 -6.44
CA PRO A 549 22.45 -31.27 -7.51
C PRO A 549 21.33 -30.32 -7.06
N LEU A 550 21.30 -29.12 -7.61
CA LEU A 550 20.09 -28.27 -7.64
C LEU A 550 19.07 -28.90 -8.60
N LYS A 551 18.57 -30.07 -8.20
CA LYS A 551 17.33 -30.70 -8.64
C LYS A 551 16.71 -31.35 -7.41
N LEU A 552 16.05 -30.54 -6.59
CA LEU A 552 14.87 -31.05 -5.92
C LEU A 552 13.72 -30.76 -6.85
N GLU A 553 13.38 -31.78 -7.64
CA GLU A 553 12.07 -31.95 -8.20
C GLU A 553 11.04 -31.60 -7.11
N ILE A 554 10.23 -30.57 -7.38
CA ILE A 554 8.94 -30.43 -6.70
C ILE A 554 8.14 -31.64 -7.17
N GLY A 555 8.28 -32.72 -6.42
CA GLY A 555 7.59 -33.98 -6.63
C GLY A 555 6.15 -33.86 -6.17
N ASP A 556 5.26 -34.14 -7.10
CA ASP A 556 3.92 -34.68 -6.93
C ASP A 556 3.70 -35.47 -5.62
N ARG A 557 2.51 -35.25 -5.01
CA ARG A 557 1.80 -36.04 -3.97
C ARG A 557 2.36 -35.89 -2.54
N ALA A 558 1.56 -35.60 -1.51
CA ALA A 558 0.18 -36.00 -1.21
C ALA A 558 -0.57 -34.90 -0.44
#